data_AF-A0A1X9MD09-F1
#
_entry.id   AF-A0A1X9MD09-F1
#
_cell.length_a   1.000
_cell.length_b   1.000
_cell.length_c   1.000
_cell.angle_alpha   90.00
_cell.angle_beta   90.00
_cell.angle_gamma   90.00
#
_symmetry.space_group_name_H-M   'P 1'
#
loop_
_entity.id
_entity.type
_entity.pdbx_description
1 polymer ?
#
loop_
_entity_poly.entity_id
_entity_poly.type
_entity_poly.pdbx_seq_one_letter_code
_entity_poly.pdbx_strand_id
1 'polypeptide(L)'
;MFYKRIEFRNITGQKVKITDIPVVQTSDRYYFMIQARLEILISSLYNNPQEKSCYSFREYLKRKIRWSDFEDLFYEVRNHV
;
A
#
# COMPACT_ATOMS: atom_id res chain seq x y z
N MET A 1 8.92 -11.77 0.24
CA MET A 1 8.52 -10.44 -0.23
C MET A 1 9.03 -9.36 0.73
N PHE A 2 9.61 -8.28 0.22
CA PHE A 2 10.03 -7.14 1.04
C PHE A 2 8.93 -6.10 1.13
N TYR A 3 8.86 -5.40 2.27
CA TYR A 3 7.89 -4.33 2.49
C TYR A 3 8.59 -3.04 2.86
N LYS A 4 8.09 -1.93 2.33
CA LYS A 4 8.48 -0.58 2.70
C LYS A 4 7.44 0.07 3.60
N ARG A 5 7.88 1.13 4.26
CA ARG A 5 7.03 2.07 4.98
C ARG A 5 7.39 3.48 4.57
N ILE A 6 6.43 4.39 4.61
CA ILE A 6 6.63 5.81 4.41
C ILE A 6 5.96 6.60 5.54
N GLU A 7 6.53 7.75 5.86
CA GLU A 7 6.02 8.68 6.85
C GLU A 7 6.00 10.08 6.24
N PHE A 8 4.90 10.81 6.42
CA PHE A 8 4.74 12.18 5.93
C PHE A 8 3.86 12.99 6.89
N ARG A 9 3.74 14.30 6.66
CA ARG A 9 2.77 15.15 7.34
C ARG A 9 1.65 15.51 6.37
N ASN A 10 0.40 15.45 6.82
CA ASN A 10 -0.75 15.89 6.03
C ASN A 10 -0.93 17.42 6.09
N ILE A 11 -2.01 17.94 5.50
CA ILE A 11 -2.29 19.39 5.46
C ILE A 11 -2.46 20.04 6.84
N THR A 12 -2.80 19.27 7.89
CA THR A 12 -2.92 19.79 9.27
C THR A 12 -1.63 19.61 10.08
N GLY A 13 -0.55 19.11 9.46
CA GLY A 13 0.71 18.83 10.13
C GLY A 13 0.73 17.52 10.92
N GLN A 14 -0.35 16.74 10.92
CA GLN A 14 -0.41 15.43 11.55
C GLN A 14 0.56 14.47 10.87
N LYS A 15 1.37 13.78 11.68
CA LYS A 15 2.27 12.72 11.19
C LYS A 15 1.46 11.49 10.81
N VAL A 16 1.54 11.09 9.55
CA VAL A 16 0.87 9.92 8.98
C VAL A 16 1.93 8.90 8.53
N LYS A 17 1.67 7.61 8.79
CA LYS A 17 2.51 6.48 8.44
C LYS A 17 1.74 5.48 7.61
N ILE A 18 2.35 5.01 6.52
CA ILE A 18 1.85 3.90 5.71
C ILE A 18 2.87 2.75 5.78
N THR A 19 2.42 1.55 6.15
CA THR A 19 3.23 0.32 6.29
C THR A 19 2.83 -0.73 5.25
N ASP A 20 3.58 -1.82 5.20
CA ASP A 20 3.25 -3.02 4.40
C ASP A 20 3.11 -2.73 2.90
N ILE A 21 3.88 -1.76 2.39
CA ILE A 21 3.92 -1.45 0.95
C ILE A 21 4.79 -2.52 0.27
N PRO A 22 4.22 -3.41 -0.57
CA PRO A 22 4.99 -4.47 -1.21
C PRO A 22 6.02 -3.86 -2.17
N VAL A 23 7.25 -4.35 -2.10
CA VAL A 23 8.32 -4.00 -3.03
C VAL A 23 8.39 -5.08 -4.09
N VAL A 24 8.07 -4.69 -5.32
CA VAL A 24 8.17 -5.54 -6.51
C VAL A 24 9.14 -4.92 -7.52
N GLN A 25 9.66 -5.72 -8.43
CA GLN A 25 10.50 -5.23 -9.53
C GLN A 25 9.66 -4.44 -10.52
N THR A 26 10.28 -3.56 -11.31
CA THR A 26 9.58 -2.79 -12.35
C THR A 26 9.00 -3.65 -13.48
N SER A 27 9.56 -4.86 -13.67
CA SER A 27 9.06 -5.88 -14.60
C SER A 27 7.83 -6.64 -14.07
N ASP A 28 7.50 -6.50 -12.78
CA ASP A 28 6.36 -7.17 -12.17
C ASP A 28 5.04 -6.58 -12.68
N ARG A 29 4.08 -7.43 -13.03
CA ARG A 29 2.77 -7.03 -13.54
C ARG A 29 1.98 -6.13 -12.58
N TYR A 30 2.26 -6.19 -11.28
CA TYR A 30 1.60 -5.39 -10.25
C TYR A 30 2.32 -4.09 -9.95
N TYR A 31 3.52 -3.85 -10.50
CA TYR A 31 4.31 -2.64 -10.21
C TYR A 31 3.49 -1.37 -10.40
N PHE A 32 2.87 -1.21 -11.56
CA PHE A 32 2.06 -0.02 -11.86
C PHE A 32 0.84 0.09 -10.95
N MET A 33 0.14 -1.01 -10.70
CA MET A 33 -1.04 -1.04 -9.81
C MET A 33 -0.67 -0.58 -8.40
N ILE A 34 0.45 -1.06 -7.86
CA ILE A 34 0.95 -0.70 -6.53
C ILE A 34 1.26 0.80 -6.46
N GLN A 35 1.97 1.35 -7.45
CA GLN A 35 2.28 2.78 -7.50
C GLN A 35 1.01 3.63 -7.54
N ALA A 36 0.11 3.37 -8.48
CA ALA A 36 -1.13 4.13 -8.63
C ALA A 36 -2.00 4.08 -7.37
N ARG A 37 -2.13 2.90 -6.75
CA ARG A 37 -2.89 2.73 -5.50
C ARG A 37 -2.24 3.43 -4.31
N LEU A 38 -0.91 3.45 -4.26
CA LEU A 38 -0.17 4.16 -3.21
C LEU A 38 -0.35 5.67 -3.33
N GLU A 39 -0.24 6.22 -4.54
CA GLU A 39 -0.48 7.64 -4.81
C GLU A 39 -1.90 8.07 -4.43
N ILE A 40 -2.91 7.25 -4.79
CA ILE A 40 -4.31 7.50 -4.41
C ILE A 40 -4.45 7.51 -2.87
N LEU A 41 -3.85 6.55 -2.17
CA LEU A 41 -3.94 6.48 -0.71
C LEU A 41 -3.24 7.67 -0.05
N ILE A 42 -2.02 8.02 -0.48
CA ILE A 42 -1.27 9.17 0.04
C ILE A 42 -2.08 10.45 -0.18
N SER A 43 -2.59 10.68 -1.39
CA SER A 43 -3.38 11.87 -1.72
C SER A 43 -4.65 11.95 -0.87
N SER A 44 -5.32 10.83 -0.62
CA SER A 44 -6.49 10.78 0.27
C SER A 44 -6.15 11.14 1.71
N LEU A 45 -5.06 10.58 2.26
CA LEU A 45 -4.64 10.79 3.65
C LEU A 45 -4.01 12.16 3.88
N TYR A 46 -3.40 12.73 2.84
CA TYR A 46 -2.86 14.08 2.88
C TYR A 46 -3.98 15.13 2.95
N ASN A 47 -5.02 14.99 2.12
CA ASN A 47 -6.09 16.00 2.01
C ASN A 47 -7.26 15.80 2.98
N ASN A 48 -7.43 14.60 3.53
CA ASN A 48 -8.52 14.29 4.47
C ASN A 48 -7.94 13.82 5.80
N PRO A 49 -7.61 14.75 6.71
CA PRO A 49 -7.12 14.40 8.05
C PRO A 49 -8.07 13.42 8.74
N GLN A 50 -7.51 12.41 9.38
CA GLN A 50 -8.23 11.39 10.12
C GLN A 50 -7.63 11.30 11.52
N GLU A 51 -8.38 10.80 12.50
CA GLU A 51 -7.82 10.54 13.84
C GLU A 51 -6.68 9.52 13.80
N LYS A 52 -6.77 8.56 12.87
CA LYS A 52 -5.78 7.51 12.70
C LYS A 52 -4.51 8.06 12.02
N SER A 53 -3.36 7.70 12.57
CA SER A 53 -2.03 8.11 12.07
C SER A 53 -1.23 6.98 11.40
N CYS A 54 -1.73 5.74 11.40
CA CYS A 54 -1.01 4.57 10.88
C CYS A 54 -1.91 3.68 10.00
N TYR A 55 -1.48 3.37 8.79
CA TYR A 55 -2.25 2.65 7.79
C TYR A 55 -1.44 1.51 7.19
N SER A 56 -2.05 0.33 7.04
CA SER A 56 -1.45 -0.78 6.31
C SER A 56 -1.88 -0.72 4.85
N PHE A 57 -0.91 -0.64 3.94
CA PHE A 57 -1.18 -0.65 2.51
C PHE A 57 -1.72 -2.00 2.05
N ARG A 58 -1.30 -3.11 2.68
CA ARG A 58 -1.87 -4.43 2.44
C ARG A 58 -3.37 -4.48 2.75
N GLU A 59 -3.78 -3.98 3.93
CA GLU A 59 -5.21 -3.93 4.29
C GLU A 59 -6.00 -2.99 3.38
N TYR A 60 -5.38 -1.90 2.90
CA TYR A 60 -5.98 -1.05 1.89
C TYR A 60 -6.20 -1.80 0.57
N LEU A 61 -5.18 -2.48 0.04
CA LEU A 61 -5.29 -3.23 -1.21
C LEU A 61 -6.33 -4.34 -1.12
N LYS A 62 -6.38 -5.08 0.00
CA LYS A 62 -7.39 -6.12 0.25
C LYS A 62 -8.82 -5.66 -0.04
N ARG A 63 -9.12 -4.37 0.17
CA ARG A 63 -10.43 -3.75 -0.05
C ARG A 63 -10.60 -3.09 -1.42
N LYS A 64 -9.51 -2.88 -2.17
CA LYS A 64 -9.48 -2.02 -3.37
C LYS A 64 -9.13 -2.75 -4.66
N ILE A 65 -8.66 -3.99 -4.60
CA ILE A 65 -8.37 -4.81 -5.77
C ILE A 65 -9.19 -6.10 -5.72
N ARG A 66 -9.21 -6.84 -6.84
CA ARG A 66 -9.91 -8.15 -6.89
C ARG A 66 -9.19 -9.12 -5.95
N TRP A 67 -9.96 -9.98 -5.29
CA TRP A 67 -9.41 -10.96 -4.36
C TRP A 67 -8.32 -11.83 -5.00
N SER A 68 -8.52 -12.28 -6.24
CA SER A 68 -7.52 -13.06 -6.99
C SER A 68 -6.20 -12.31 -7.18
N ASP A 69 -6.24 -11.02 -7.52
CA ASP A 69 -5.02 -10.20 -7.66
C ASP A 69 -4.33 -9.98 -6.29
N PHE A 70 -5.11 -9.90 -5.21
CA PHE A 70 -4.57 -9.81 -3.86
C PHE A 70 -3.91 -11.11 -3.42
N GLU A 71 -4.49 -12.26 -3.77
CA GLU A 71 -3.90 -13.57 -3.50
C GLU A 71 -2.61 -13.78 -4.27
N ASP A 72 -2.60 -13.51 -5.58
CA ASP A 72 -1.40 -13.61 -6.42
C ASP A 72 -0.26 -12.75 -5.86
N LEU A 73 -0.56 -11.49 -5.54
CA LEU A 73 0.43 -10.55 -5.02
C LEU A 73 0.99 -10.94 -3.65
N PHE A 74 0.17 -11.46 -2.72
CA PHE A 74 0.58 -11.65 -1.31
C PHE A 74 0.72 -13.10 -0.84
N TYR A 75 0.19 -14.08 -1.56
CA TYR A 75 0.12 -15.48 -1.12
C TYR A 75 0.90 -16.45 -2.02
N GLU A 76 1.10 -16.19 -3.32
CA GLU A 76 1.85 -17.12 -4.18
C GLU A 76 3.31 -17.32 -3.78
N VAL A 77 3.95 -16.33 -3.13
CA VAL A 77 5.35 -16.45 -2.68
C VAL A 77 5.55 -17.54 -1.60
N ARG A 78 4.48 -18.16 -1.05
CA ARG A 78 4.60 -19.30 -0.11
C ARG A 78 4.68 -20.68 -0.76
N ASN A 79 4.38 -20.84 -2.05
CA ASN A 79 4.23 -22.17 -2.67
C ASN A 79 5.45 -22.62 -3.49
N HIS A 80 6.58 -21.92 -3.40
CA HIS A 80 7.85 -22.30 -4.04
C HIS A 80 8.93 -22.70 -3.02
N VAL A 81 8.55 -23.39 -1.94
CA VAL A 81 9.48 -24.09 -1.04
C VAL A 81 9.30 -25.59 -1.18
#